data_AF-A0A958WN52-F1
#
_entry.id   AF-A0A958WN52-F1
#
_cell.length_a   1.000
_cell.length_b   1.000
_cell.length_c   1.000
_cell.angle_alpha   90.00
_cell.angle_beta   90.00
_cell.angle_gamma   90.00
#
_symmetry.space_group_name_H-M   'P 1'
#
loop_
_entity.id
_entity.type
_entity.pdbx_description
1 polymer ?
#
loop_
_entity_poly.entity_id
_entity_poly.type
_entity_poly.pdbx_seq_one_letter_code
_entity_poly.pdbx_strand_id
1 'polypeptide(L)'
;FLRWMVRKDSKGVDFGIWNSIEPSQLVMPLDVHVEKVARHLGLLKRKPTDWQAALELTNKLRTLDPADPVKYDFALFGLGLEKFI
;
A
#
# COMPACT_ATOMS: atom_id res chain seq x y z
N PHE A 1 -3.88 -1.90 9.82
CA PHE A 1 -4.47 -0.95 10.78
C PHE A 1 -3.87 0.45 10.66
N LEU A 2 -2.54 0.63 10.70
CA LEU A 2 -1.88 1.95 10.75
C LEU A 2 -2.32 2.91 9.62
N ARG A 3 -2.44 2.39 8.40
CA ARG A 3 -2.96 3.11 7.22
C ARG A 3 -4.24 3.90 7.53
N TRP A 4 -5.25 3.23 8.10
CA TRP A 4 -6.57 3.79 8.36
C TRP A 4 -6.57 4.83 9.47
N MET A 5 -5.67 4.70 10.45
CA MET A 5 -5.60 5.63 11.58
C MET A 5 -4.94 6.95 11.19
N VAL A 6 -3.94 6.88 10.32
CA VAL A 6 -3.10 8.01 9.92
C VAL A 6 -3.66 8.76 8.73
N ARG A 7 -4.07 8.05 7.68
CA ARG A 7 -4.62 8.71 6.49
C ARG A 7 -5.99 9.27 6.77
N LYS A 8 -6.37 10.28 5.96
CA LYS A 8 -7.71 10.83 5.93
C LYS A 8 -8.22 10.80 4.50
N ASP A 9 -9.44 10.32 4.30
CA ASP A 9 -10.12 10.37 3.01
C ASP A 9 -11.50 11.04 3.13
N SER A 10 -12.12 11.31 1.98
CA SER A 10 -13.48 11.88 1.90
C SER A 10 -14.57 10.82 1.74
N LYS A 11 -14.22 9.52 1.77
CA LYS A 11 -15.11 8.38 1.51
C LYS A 11 -15.46 7.59 2.78
N GLY A 12 -14.86 7.92 3.93
CA GLY A 12 -15.11 7.29 5.22
C GLY A 12 -14.40 5.95 5.42
N VAL A 13 -13.40 5.62 4.61
CA VAL A 13 -12.61 4.38 4.80
C VAL A 13 -11.46 4.62 5.76
N ASP A 14 -10.77 5.75 5.63
CA ASP A 14 -9.67 6.18 6.46
C ASP A 14 -10.14 7.14 7.56
N PHE A 15 -9.94 6.76 8.84
CA PHE A 15 -10.39 7.52 10.01
C PHE A 15 -9.63 8.83 10.22
N GLY A 16 -8.31 8.84 9.98
CA GLY A 16 -7.47 10.04 10.06
C GLY A 16 -7.44 10.69 11.45
N ILE A 17 -7.46 9.88 12.51
CA ILE A 17 -7.47 10.37 13.90
C ILE A 17 -6.05 10.52 14.47
N TRP A 18 -5.02 9.99 13.80
CA TRP A 18 -3.62 10.10 14.22
C TRP A 18 -2.87 11.11 13.34
N ASN A 19 -2.60 12.29 13.90
CA ASN A 19 -2.01 13.42 13.19
C ASN A 19 -0.50 13.58 13.43
N SER A 20 0.13 12.70 14.21
CA SER A 20 1.58 12.76 14.52
C SER A 20 2.45 12.05 13.48
N ILE A 21 1.84 11.36 12.51
CA ILE A 21 2.51 10.61 11.46
C ILE A 21 1.91 11.06 10.13
N GLU A 22 2.73 11.34 9.14
CA GLU A 22 2.30 11.70 7.81
C GLU A 22 2.10 10.45 6.93
N PRO A 23 1.13 10.45 5.98
CA PRO A 23 0.94 9.33 5.06
C PRO A 23 2.20 8.96 4.27
N SER A 24 3.04 9.94 3.93
CA SER A 24 4.34 9.76 3.25
C SER A 24 5.37 8.95 4.05
N GLN A 25 5.19 8.83 5.37
CA GLN A 25 6.05 8.07 6.27
C GLN A 25 5.59 6.62 6.41
N LEU A 26 4.41 6.28 5.89
CA LEU A 26 3.86 4.93 5.98
C LEU A 26 4.56 3.99 4.99
N VAL A 27 4.68 2.74 5.42
CA VAL A 27 5.14 1.62 4.60
C VAL A 27 3.93 0.81 4.16
N MET A 28 3.95 0.38 2.90
CA MET A 28 2.89 -0.46 2.34
C MET A 28 2.69 -1.73 3.16
N PRO A 29 1.46 -2.03 3.59
CA PRO A 29 1.15 -3.36 4.07
C PRO A 29 1.31 -4.34 2.90
N LEU A 30 1.91 -5.49 3.18
CA LEU A 30 2.20 -6.51 2.18
C LEU A 30 1.49 -7.80 2.60
N ASP A 31 0.18 -7.84 2.35
CA ASP A 31 -0.62 -9.05 2.52
C ASP A 31 -0.57 -9.93 1.27
N VAL A 32 -1.17 -11.12 1.34
CA VAL A 32 -1.15 -12.12 0.26
C VAL A 32 -1.82 -11.65 -1.03
N HIS A 33 -2.81 -10.75 -0.98
CA HIS A 33 -3.50 -10.22 -2.16
C HIS A 33 -2.66 -9.10 -2.78
N VAL A 34 -2.24 -8.13 -1.97
CA VAL A 34 -1.38 -7.02 -2.39
C VAL A 34 -0.08 -7.54 -2.97
N GLU A 35 0.54 -8.55 -2.36
CA GLU A 35 1.76 -9.18 -2.86
C GLU A 35 1.55 -9.75 -4.27
N LYS A 36 0.54 -10.61 -4.46
CA LYS A 36 0.28 -11.27 -5.76
C LYS A 36 0.05 -10.23 -6.85
N VAL A 37 -0.77 -9.23 -6.56
CA VAL A 37 -1.08 -8.16 -7.52
C VAL A 37 0.15 -7.31 -7.82
N ALA A 38 0.91 -6.89 -6.80
CA ALA A 38 2.13 -6.12 -7.00
C ALA A 38 3.18 -6.87 -7.84
N ARG A 39 3.30 -8.19 -7.67
CA ARG A 39 4.19 -9.03 -8.50
C ARG A 39 3.71 -9.12 -9.93
N HIS A 40 2.41 -9.40 -10.11
CA HIS A 40 1.81 -9.51 -11.44
C HIS A 40 1.95 -8.20 -12.24
N LEU A 41 1.78 -7.05 -11.58
CA LEU A 41 1.95 -5.72 -12.16
C LEU A 41 3.43 -5.30 -12.32
N GLY A 42 4.39 -6.13 -11.91
CA GLY A 42 5.82 -5.81 -11.98
C GLY A 42 6.27 -4.70 -11.01
N LEU A 43 5.45 -4.37 -10.01
CA LEU A 43 5.76 -3.38 -8.96
C LEU A 43 6.68 -3.95 -7.89
N LEU A 44 6.64 -5.27 -7.67
CA LEU A 44 7.47 -5.98 -6.69
C LEU A 44 8.25 -7.12 -7.37
N LYS A 45 9.59 -7.09 -7.32
CA LYS A 45 10.46 -8.09 -7.95
C LYS A 45 11.09 -9.06 -6.95
N ARG A 46 11.35 -8.63 -5.70
CA ARG A 46 11.98 -9.50 -4.68
C ARG A 46 11.14 -10.72 -4.37
N LYS A 47 11.70 -11.92 -4.53
CA LYS A 47 11.00 -13.18 -4.25
C LYS A 47 10.58 -13.36 -2.78
N PRO A 48 11.40 -13.02 -1.77
CA PRO A 48 10.97 -13.13 -0.37
C PRO A 48 9.92 -12.08 -0.01
N THR A 49 8.92 -12.47 0.77
CA THR A 49 7.93 -11.57 1.38
C THR A 49 8.47 -11.09 2.73
N ASP A 50 9.43 -10.18 2.67
CA ASP A 50 10.16 -9.65 3.83
C ASP A 50 9.97 -8.13 3.98
N TRP A 51 10.59 -7.56 5.01
CA TRP A 51 10.62 -6.11 5.23
C TRP A 51 11.17 -5.35 4.01
N GLN A 52 12.18 -5.91 3.34
CA GLN A 52 12.78 -5.31 2.16
C GLN A 52 11.81 -5.29 0.97
N ALA A 53 10.94 -6.30 0.82
CA ALA A 53 9.86 -6.29 -0.17
C ALA A 53 8.83 -5.19 0.12
N ALA A 54 8.47 -4.98 1.38
CA ALA A 54 7.57 -3.88 1.77
C ALA A 54 8.19 -2.51 1.44
N LEU A 55 9.48 -2.32 1.70
CA LEU A 55 10.21 -1.12 1.32
C LEU A 55 10.34 -0.96 -0.20
N GLU A 56 10.62 -2.04 -0.94
CA GLU A 56 10.68 -2.01 -2.41
C GLU A 56 9.35 -1.54 -3.00
N LEU A 57 8.24 -2.15 -2.58
CA LEU A 57 6.91 -1.79 -3.04
C LEU A 57 6.57 -0.35 -2.66
N THR A 58 6.83 0.06 -1.42
CA THR A 58 6.61 1.43 -0.95
C THR A 58 7.38 2.44 -1.79
N ASN A 59 8.67 2.17 -2.06
CA ASN A 59 9.50 3.03 -2.87
C ASN A 59 9.00 3.11 -4.32
N LYS A 60 8.50 2.00 -4.86
CA LYS A 60 7.91 1.99 -6.20
C LYS A 60 6.63 2.82 -6.25
N LEU A 61 5.75 2.71 -5.26
CA LEU A 61 4.51 3.49 -5.22
C LEU A 61 4.75 4.96 -4.90
N ARG A 62 5.83 5.28 -4.17
CA ARG A 62 6.31 6.65 -3.93
C ARG A 62 6.66 7.37 -5.23
N THR A 63 7.02 6.65 -6.31
CA THR A 63 7.23 7.29 -7.63
C THR A 63 5.93 7.71 -8.30
N LEU A 64 4.78 7.17 -7.86
CA LEU A 64 3.45 7.53 -8.37
C LEU A 64 2.80 8.62 -7.52
N ASP A 65 2.91 8.50 -6.19
CA ASP A 65 2.52 9.55 -5.25
C ASP A 65 3.49 9.58 -4.06
N PRO A 66 4.38 10.59 -3.98
CA PRO A 66 5.33 10.70 -2.89
C PRO A 66 4.71 11.20 -1.58
N ALA A 67 3.61 11.96 -1.66
CA ALA A 67 2.91 12.46 -0.48
C ALA A 67 2.12 11.33 0.19
N ASP A 68 1.68 10.36 -0.61
CA ASP A 68 0.79 9.33 -0.12
C ASP A 68 0.93 7.96 -0.82
N PRO A 69 2.07 7.27 -0.64
CA PRO A 69 2.37 6.02 -1.34
C PRO A 69 1.46 4.86 -0.91
N VAL A 70 0.84 4.94 0.26
CA VAL A 70 0.01 3.85 0.79
C VAL A 70 -1.45 3.87 0.36
N LYS A 71 -1.86 4.83 -0.48
CA LYS A 71 -3.24 4.93 -0.97
C LYS A 71 -3.64 3.79 -1.89
N TYR A 72 -2.65 3.20 -2.56
CA TYR A 72 -2.85 2.14 -3.53
C TYR A 72 -3.16 0.78 -2.88
N ASP A 73 -3.05 0.65 -1.56
CA ASP A 73 -3.46 -0.54 -0.81
C ASP A 73 -4.89 -0.98 -1.17
N PHE A 74 -5.83 -0.04 -1.15
CA PHE A 74 -7.22 -0.31 -1.49
C PHE A 74 -7.40 -0.82 -2.93
N ALA A 75 -6.68 -0.23 -3.89
CA ALA A 75 -6.73 -0.64 -5.29
C ALA A 75 -6.07 -2.01 -5.54
N LEU A 76 -4.88 -2.24 -4.97
CA LEU A 76 -4.17 -3.52 -5.11
C LEU A 76 -4.96 -4.66 -4.46
N PHE A 77 -5.61 -4.41 -3.32
CA PHE A 77 -6.49 -5.38 -2.69
C PHE A 77 -7.73 -5.67 -3.55
N GLY A 78 -8.41 -4.63 -4.06
CA GLY A 78 -9.60 -4.77 -4.90
C GLY A 78 -9.34 -5.59 -6.17
N LEU A 79 -8.21 -5.33 -6.85
CA LEU A 79 -7.78 -6.12 -8.02
C LEU A 79 -7.54 -7.60 -7.67
N GLY A 80 -7.06 -7.89 -6.45
CA GLY A 80 -6.89 -9.26 -5.98
C GLY A 80 -8.20 -10.01 -5.77
N LEU A 81 -9.29 -9.32 -5.44
CA LEU A 81 -10.62 -9.92 -5.24
C LEU A 81 -11.35 -10.19 -6.56
N GLU A 82 -11.17 -9.34 -7.57
CA GLU A 82 -11.83 -9.46 -8.88
C GLU A 82 -11.28 -10.62 -9.75
N LYS A 83 -10.39 -11.47 -9.21
CA LYS A 83 -9.67 -12.52 -9.97
C LYS A 83 -8.98 -11.96 -11.22
N PHE A 84 -8.40 -10.76 -11.10
CA PHE A 84 -7.54 -10.20 -12.15
C PHE A 84 -6.28 -11.05 -12.40
N ILE A 85 -6.05 -12.08 -11.57
CA ILE A 85 -4.89 -12.98 -11.53
C ILE A 85 -5.37 -14.40 -11.23
#